data_AF-A0A9E5Y837-F1
#
_entry.id   AF-A0A9E5Y837-F1
#
_cell.length_a   1.000
_cell.length_b   1.000
_cell.length_c   1.000
_cell.angle_alpha   90.00
_cell.angle_beta   90.00
_cell.angle_gamma   90.00
#
_symmetry.space_group_name_H-M   'P 1'
#
loop_
_entity.id
_entity.type
_entity.pdbx_description
1 polymer ?
#
loop_
_entity_poly.entity_id
_entity_poly.type
_entity_poly.pdbx_seq_one_letter_code
_entity_poly.pdbx_strand_id
1 'polypeptide(L)'
;PLFKPQTINEFIQRHEANRNKLSLLSAKFHDPTGYGRIVRGPDGTFRKVVEEKDATSQEKAIKEVNTGTYLVDRSLLFQLVKLLDADNAQGEYYLTDIVELAVGRGERVEAYCLATEEEALGVNSRRQLAQAENVLLWRIRHRLMDAGVTLSLPDTIYIESDVEIGRDVFIGPHTIIKSGTRIGEGATVLGHSYISGAVIDAGHTVEPFTVLKG
;
A
#
# COMPACT_ATOMS: atom_id res chain seq x y z
N PRO A 1 -1.85 3.31 0.49
CA PRO A 1 -1.45 3.38 1.92
C PRO A 1 -0.35 2.38 2.33
N LEU A 2 -0.15 1.29 1.58
CA LEU A 2 0.76 0.20 1.96
C LEU A 2 2.13 0.22 1.26
N PHE A 3 2.34 1.15 0.32
CA PHE A 3 3.64 1.32 -0.33
C PHE A 3 4.74 1.54 0.69
N LYS A 4 5.82 0.76 0.55
CA LYS A 4 7.04 0.98 1.30
C LYS A 4 7.92 2.01 0.59
N PRO A 5 8.68 2.83 1.34
CA PRO A 5 9.66 3.74 0.74
C PRO A 5 10.64 3.04 -0.20
N GLN A 6 11.06 1.81 0.15
CA GLN A 6 11.95 0.99 -0.67
C GLN A 6 11.36 0.71 -2.06
N THR A 7 10.08 0.33 -2.13
CA THR A 7 9.36 0.06 -3.38
C THR A 7 9.33 1.28 -4.30
N ILE A 8 9.08 2.48 -3.73
CA ILE A 8 9.07 3.73 -4.50
C ILE A 8 10.47 4.08 -5.00
N ASN A 9 11.49 3.91 -4.17
CA ASN A 9 12.88 4.18 -4.57
C ASN A 9 13.34 3.23 -5.69
N GLU A 10 13.03 1.93 -5.59
CA GLU A 10 13.33 0.96 -6.65
C GLU A 10 12.60 1.29 -7.96
N PHE A 11 11.35 1.73 -7.88
CA PHE A 11 10.58 2.17 -9.04
C PHE A 11 11.23 3.36 -9.76
N ILE A 12 11.67 4.37 -9.00
CA ILE A 12 12.39 5.53 -9.53
C ILE A 12 13.70 5.09 -10.20
N GLN A 13 14.51 4.27 -9.52
CA GLN A 13 15.78 3.79 -10.05
C GLN A 13 15.62 3.03 -11.36
N ARG A 14 14.62 2.14 -11.46
CA ARG A 14 14.34 1.39 -12.69
C ARG A 14 13.90 2.30 -13.83
N HIS A 15 13.02 3.27 -13.55
CA HIS A 15 12.59 4.27 -14.53
C HIS A 15 13.78 5.03 -15.13
N GLU A 16 14.69 5.51 -14.29
CA GLU A 16 15.88 6.25 -14.71
C GLU A 16 16.88 5.36 -15.47
N ALA A 17 17.19 4.18 -14.94
CA ALA A 17 18.15 3.25 -15.55
C ALA A 17 17.73 2.82 -16.98
N ASN A 18 16.43 2.61 -17.19
CA ASN A 18 15.88 2.24 -18.49
C ASN A 18 15.62 3.45 -19.41
N ARG A 19 15.82 4.67 -18.91
CA ARG A 19 15.52 5.94 -19.60
C ARG A 19 14.08 5.99 -20.11
N ASN A 20 13.16 5.53 -19.28
CA ASN A 20 11.74 5.59 -19.59
C ASN A 20 11.26 7.04 -19.52
N LYS A 21 10.29 7.39 -20.36
CA LYS A 21 9.61 8.68 -20.31
C LYS A 21 8.28 8.60 -19.55
N LEU A 22 7.71 7.41 -19.50
CA LEU A 22 6.58 7.09 -18.65
C LEU A 22 6.82 5.71 -18.02
N SER A 23 6.51 5.58 -16.74
CA SER A 23 6.40 4.29 -16.10
C SER A 23 5.25 4.27 -15.12
N LEU A 24 4.70 3.09 -14.86
CA LEU A 24 3.72 2.90 -13.80
C LEU A 24 4.03 1.65 -12.99
N LEU A 25 3.46 1.59 -11.80
CA LEU A 25 3.43 0.38 -10.99
C LEU A 25 2.21 -0.47 -11.36
N SER A 26 2.44 -1.76 -11.48
CA SER A 26 1.41 -2.77 -11.66
C SER A 26 1.52 -3.84 -10.58
N ALA A 27 0.48 -4.64 -10.39
CA ALA A 27 0.52 -5.82 -9.53
C ALA A 27 -0.39 -6.92 -10.07
N LYS A 28 -0.12 -8.17 -9.72
CA LYS A 28 -1.01 -9.29 -10.07
C LYS A 28 -1.96 -9.55 -8.94
N PHE A 29 -3.26 -9.39 -9.17
CA PHE A 29 -4.30 -9.74 -8.20
C PHE A 29 -4.97 -11.06 -8.53
N HIS A 30 -5.33 -11.83 -7.49
CA HIS A 30 -6.20 -13.00 -7.67
C HIS A 30 -7.57 -12.59 -8.24
N ASP A 31 -8.17 -11.54 -7.68
CA ASP A 31 -9.41 -10.92 -8.19
C ASP A 31 -9.12 -9.48 -8.65
N PRO A 32 -9.01 -9.23 -9.97
CA PRO A 32 -8.68 -7.91 -10.50
C PRO A 32 -9.89 -6.98 -10.64
N THR A 33 -11.09 -7.40 -10.21
CA THR A 33 -12.34 -6.66 -10.40
C THR A 33 -12.22 -5.21 -9.91
N GLY A 34 -12.62 -4.26 -10.76
CA GLY A 34 -12.63 -2.83 -10.45
C GLY A 34 -11.30 -2.08 -10.68
N TYR A 35 -10.25 -2.75 -11.13
CA TYR A 35 -8.99 -2.11 -11.52
C TYR A 35 -8.84 -2.01 -13.05
N GLY A 36 -7.97 -1.12 -13.54
CA GLY A 36 -7.52 -1.16 -14.94
C GLY A 36 -6.56 -2.32 -15.20
N ARG A 37 -6.59 -2.91 -16.40
CA ARG A 37 -5.78 -4.08 -16.80
C ARG A 37 -4.52 -3.65 -17.54
N ILE A 38 -3.39 -4.27 -17.24
CA ILE A 38 -2.13 -4.07 -17.97
C ILE A 38 -2.12 -4.96 -19.21
N VAL A 39 -2.28 -4.36 -20.39
CA VAL A 39 -2.26 -5.10 -21.65
C VAL A 39 -0.83 -5.15 -22.19
N ARG A 40 -0.33 -6.36 -22.40
CA ARG A 40 0.99 -6.63 -22.99
C ARG A 40 0.83 -7.32 -24.35
N GLY A 41 1.76 -7.05 -25.26
CA GLY A 41 1.87 -7.73 -26.55
C GLY A 41 2.39 -9.17 -26.42
N PRO A 42 2.40 -9.95 -27.51
CA PRO A 42 2.87 -11.34 -27.52
C PRO A 42 4.34 -11.50 -27.10
N ASP A 43 5.16 -10.47 -27.32
CA ASP A 43 6.57 -10.36 -26.94
C ASP A 43 6.76 -9.82 -25.50
N GLY A 44 5.67 -9.62 -24.75
CA GLY A 44 5.68 -9.06 -23.40
C GLY A 44 5.77 -7.54 -23.35
N THR A 45 5.84 -6.85 -24.51
CA THR A 45 5.91 -5.39 -24.55
C THR A 45 4.66 -4.77 -23.94
N PHE A 46 4.84 -3.80 -23.05
CA PHE A 46 3.71 -3.08 -22.49
C PHE A 46 3.05 -2.19 -23.55
N ARG A 47 1.72 -2.24 -23.66
CA ARG A 47 0.96 -1.57 -24.72
C ARG A 47 0.06 -0.47 -24.19
N LYS A 48 -0.85 -0.82 -23.28
CA LYS A 48 -1.86 0.11 -22.75
C LYS A 48 -2.39 -0.35 -21.41
N VAL A 49 -3.08 0.56 -20.73
CA VAL A 49 -3.98 0.24 -19.63
C VAL A 49 -5.40 0.31 -20.16
N VAL A 50 -6.26 -0.65 -19.82
CA VAL A 50 -7.69 -0.59 -20.16
C VAL A 50 -8.52 -0.66 -18.88
N GLU A 51 -9.40 0.32 -18.67
CA GLU A 51 -10.25 0.37 -17.48
C GLU A 51 -11.28 -0.76 -17.45
N GLU A 52 -11.69 -1.20 -16.25
CA GLU A 52 -12.61 -2.34 -16.07
C GLU A 52 -13.93 -2.19 -16.85
N LYS A 53 -14.44 -0.96 -16.99
CA LYS A 53 -15.71 -0.69 -17.68
C LYS A 53 -15.58 -0.74 -19.20
N ASP A 54 -14.38 -0.43 -19.71
CA ASP A 54 -14.06 -0.39 -21.13
C ASP A 54 -13.41 -1.70 -21.62
N ALA A 55 -12.97 -2.55 -20.69
CA ALA A 55 -12.32 -3.83 -20.95
C ALA A 55 -13.29 -4.87 -21.55
N THR A 56 -12.84 -5.54 -22.60
CA THR A 56 -13.48 -6.73 -23.15
C THR A 56 -13.46 -7.90 -22.16
N SER A 57 -14.30 -8.92 -22.37
CA SER A 57 -14.28 -10.14 -21.55
C SER A 57 -12.91 -10.83 -21.49
N GLN A 58 -12.11 -10.72 -22.56
CA GLN A 58 -10.74 -11.25 -22.60
C GLN A 58 -9.78 -10.39 -21.77
N GLU A 59 -9.85 -9.07 -21.90
CA GLU A 59 -9.02 -8.15 -21.11
C GLU A 59 -9.36 -8.23 -19.62
N LYS A 60 -10.63 -8.40 -19.25
CA LYS A 60 -11.05 -8.58 -17.85
C LYS A 60 -10.41 -9.79 -17.18
N ALA A 61 -10.01 -10.81 -17.94
CA ALA A 61 -9.33 -11.99 -17.42
C ALA A 61 -7.84 -11.72 -17.06
N ILE A 62 -7.25 -10.62 -17.54
CA ILE A 62 -5.87 -10.26 -17.22
C ILE A 62 -5.76 -9.97 -15.71
N LYS A 63 -4.80 -10.65 -15.06
CA LYS A 63 -4.59 -10.53 -13.60
C LYS A 63 -3.63 -9.42 -13.21
N GLU A 64 -2.80 -8.96 -14.14
CA GLU A 64 -1.92 -7.80 -13.92
C GLU A 64 -2.75 -6.51 -14.05
N VAL A 65 -2.79 -5.73 -12.99
CA VAL A 65 -3.60 -4.52 -12.89
C VAL A 65 -2.75 -3.28 -12.68
N ASN A 66 -3.31 -2.14 -13.08
CA ASN A 66 -2.78 -0.82 -12.79
C ASN A 66 -3.00 -0.47 -11.31
N THR A 67 -1.95 -0.06 -10.60
CA THR A 67 -2.07 0.39 -9.19
C THR A 67 -2.33 1.88 -9.07
N GLY A 68 -2.39 2.62 -10.18
CA GLY A 68 -2.64 4.06 -10.21
C GLY A 68 -1.44 4.93 -9.84
N THR A 69 -0.22 4.36 -9.81
CA THR A 69 1.02 5.11 -9.49
C THR A 69 1.87 5.26 -10.74
N TYR A 70 2.21 6.51 -11.08
CA TYR A 70 2.92 6.87 -12.30
C TYR A 70 4.17 7.69 -12.01
N LEU A 71 5.19 7.50 -12.84
CA LEU A 71 6.37 8.35 -12.92
C LEU A 71 6.56 8.77 -14.38
N VAL A 72 6.47 10.06 -14.64
CA VAL A 72 6.38 10.60 -16.01
C VAL A 72 7.28 11.82 -16.13
N ASP A 73 7.95 11.95 -17.27
CA ASP A 73 8.60 13.18 -17.67
C ASP A 73 7.58 14.33 -17.65
N ARG A 74 7.93 15.40 -16.93
CA ARG A 74 7.01 16.54 -16.71
C ARG A 74 6.51 17.15 -18.01
N SER A 75 7.40 17.38 -18.98
CA SER A 75 7.05 18.02 -20.24
C SER A 75 6.15 17.12 -21.06
N LEU A 76 6.47 15.82 -21.11
CA LEU A 76 5.64 14.82 -21.76
C LEU A 76 4.24 14.74 -21.12
N LEU A 77 4.14 14.68 -19.79
CA LEU A 77 2.86 14.61 -19.07
C LEU A 77 1.89 15.73 -19.50
N PHE A 78 2.36 16.98 -19.51
CA PHE A 78 1.53 18.12 -19.92
C PHE A 78 1.17 18.11 -21.41
N GLN A 79 1.98 17.49 -22.26
CA GLN A 79 1.63 17.31 -23.67
C GLN A 79 0.58 16.22 -23.87
N LEU A 80 0.62 15.15 -23.07
CA LEU A 80 -0.31 14.02 -23.16
C LEU A 80 -1.68 14.36 -22.56
N VAL A 81 -1.73 14.98 -21.38
CA VAL A 81 -2.99 15.34 -20.70
C VAL A 81 -3.87 16.27 -21.56
N LYS A 82 -3.28 17.11 -22.42
CA LYS A 82 -4.01 17.98 -23.34
C LYS A 82 -4.73 17.23 -24.47
N LEU A 83 -4.37 15.98 -24.71
CA LEU A 83 -4.96 15.14 -25.74
C LEU A 83 -6.00 14.17 -25.18
N LEU A 84 -6.19 14.13 -23.87
CA LEU A 84 -7.23 13.31 -23.27
C LEU A 84 -8.60 13.85 -23.69
N ASP A 85 -9.51 12.93 -23.96
CA ASP A 85 -10.92 13.19 -24.16
C ASP A 85 -11.75 12.38 -23.16
N ALA A 86 -13.06 12.44 -23.32
CA ALA A 86 -14.02 11.73 -22.47
C ALA A 86 -14.84 10.72 -23.28
N ASP A 87 -14.31 10.22 -24.40
CA ASP A 87 -14.97 9.22 -25.25
C ASP A 87 -14.75 7.79 -24.71
N ASN A 88 -15.31 7.53 -23.53
CA ASN A 88 -15.27 6.22 -22.87
C ASN A 88 -16.57 5.92 -22.13
N ALA A 89 -16.68 4.70 -21.59
CA ALA A 89 -17.89 4.22 -20.93
C ALA A 89 -18.36 5.07 -19.73
N GLN A 90 -17.50 5.92 -19.16
CA GLN A 90 -17.85 6.82 -18.05
C GLN A 90 -18.05 8.28 -18.44
N GLY A 91 -17.58 8.71 -19.62
CA GLY A 91 -17.55 10.13 -19.94
C GLY A 91 -16.54 10.91 -19.08
N GLU A 92 -15.44 10.28 -18.67
CA GLU A 92 -14.42 10.87 -17.80
C GLU A 92 -13.08 11.00 -18.50
N TYR A 93 -12.20 11.92 -18.08
CA TYR A 93 -10.84 11.98 -18.59
C TYR A 93 -9.96 10.98 -17.84
N TYR A 94 -9.66 9.83 -18.45
CA TYR A 94 -8.81 8.83 -17.80
C TYR A 94 -7.33 9.20 -17.92
N LEU A 95 -6.66 9.34 -16.76
CA LEU A 95 -5.21 9.49 -16.74
C LEU A 95 -4.50 8.28 -17.37
N THR A 96 -5.14 7.12 -17.40
CA THR A 96 -4.56 5.87 -17.90
C THR A 96 -4.32 5.90 -19.41
N ASP A 97 -5.09 6.70 -20.16
CA ASP A 97 -4.97 6.84 -21.62
C ASP A 97 -3.68 7.54 -22.06
N ILE A 98 -3.01 8.29 -21.15
CA ILE A 98 -1.68 8.87 -21.46
C ILE A 98 -0.66 7.79 -21.82
N VAL A 99 -0.86 6.55 -21.35
CA VAL A 99 0.01 5.41 -21.67
C VAL A 99 -0.05 5.10 -23.16
N GLU A 100 -1.26 4.91 -23.70
CA GLU A 100 -1.44 4.58 -25.11
C GLU A 100 -0.99 5.73 -26.01
N LEU A 101 -1.27 6.98 -25.60
CA LEU A 101 -0.77 8.18 -26.28
C LEU A 101 0.76 8.26 -26.30
N ALA A 102 1.44 7.93 -25.18
CA ALA A 102 2.90 7.91 -25.10
C ALA A 102 3.50 6.81 -25.98
N VAL A 103 2.93 5.60 -25.92
CA VAL A 103 3.35 4.47 -26.79
C VAL A 103 3.16 4.82 -28.26
N GLY A 104 2.05 5.44 -28.64
CA GLY A 104 1.77 5.89 -30.01
C GLY A 104 2.74 6.95 -30.54
N ARG A 105 3.37 7.72 -29.64
CA ARG A 105 4.44 8.67 -29.97
C ARG A 105 5.83 8.04 -30.04
N GLY A 106 5.95 6.73 -29.78
CA GLY A 106 7.22 6.02 -29.74
C GLY A 106 8.06 6.31 -28.48
N GLU A 107 7.44 6.84 -27.43
CA GLU A 107 8.13 7.07 -26.16
C GLU A 107 8.43 5.75 -25.46
N ARG A 108 9.47 5.73 -24.62
CA ARG A 108 9.77 4.55 -23.79
C ARG A 108 8.83 4.48 -22.60
N VAL A 109 7.96 3.46 -22.60
CA VAL A 109 6.92 3.25 -21.59
C VAL A 109 7.04 1.86 -21.00
N GLU A 110 6.93 1.72 -19.68
CA GLU A 110 6.97 0.40 -19.01
C GLU A 110 6.03 0.32 -17.80
N ALA A 111 5.49 -0.88 -17.57
CA ALA A 111 4.77 -1.21 -16.35
C ALA A 111 5.62 -2.14 -15.47
N TYR A 112 5.96 -1.69 -14.27
CA TYR A 112 6.74 -2.47 -13.32
C TYR A 112 5.83 -3.23 -12.36
N CYS A 113 5.77 -4.55 -12.54
CA CYS A 113 5.02 -5.41 -11.65
C CYS A 113 5.71 -5.53 -10.29
N LEU A 114 4.99 -5.17 -9.24
CA LEU A 114 5.40 -5.39 -7.85
C LEU A 114 5.51 -6.89 -7.56
N ALA A 115 6.40 -7.22 -6.61
CA ALA A 115 6.60 -8.60 -6.18
C ALA A 115 5.39 -9.15 -5.41
N THR A 116 4.67 -8.30 -4.66
CA THR A 116 3.50 -8.69 -3.88
C THR A 116 2.33 -7.76 -4.14
N GLU A 117 1.12 -8.32 -4.12
CA GLU A 117 -0.12 -7.57 -4.25
C GLU A 117 -0.43 -6.67 -3.04
N GLU A 118 0.09 -7.03 -1.86
CA GLU A 118 -0.20 -6.32 -0.61
C GLU A 118 0.12 -4.82 -0.68
N GLU A 119 1.24 -4.44 -1.28
CA GLU A 119 1.62 -3.01 -1.38
C GLU A 119 0.76 -2.25 -2.39
N ALA A 120 0.21 -2.96 -3.38
CA ALA A 120 -0.64 -2.42 -4.43
C ALA A 120 -2.11 -2.28 -4.02
N LEU A 121 -2.52 -2.78 -2.85
CA LEU A 121 -3.92 -2.78 -2.44
C LEU A 121 -4.47 -1.34 -2.37
N GLY A 122 -5.38 -1.04 -3.30
CA GLY A 122 -6.18 0.17 -3.29
C GLY A 122 -7.31 0.07 -2.27
N VAL A 123 -7.74 1.21 -1.72
CA VAL A 123 -8.84 1.28 -0.75
C VAL A 123 -10.00 2.07 -1.35
N ASN A 124 -10.93 1.35 -1.98
CA ASN A 124 -12.14 1.89 -2.60
C ASN A 124 -13.43 1.47 -1.85
N SER A 125 -13.31 0.62 -0.83
CA SER A 125 -14.42 0.15 -0.02
C SER A 125 -14.01 -0.06 1.43
N ARG A 126 -14.99 -0.11 2.35
CA ARG A 126 -14.74 -0.41 3.77
C ARG A 126 -14.12 -1.79 3.98
N ARG A 127 -14.42 -2.75 3.10
CA ARG A 127 -13.80 -4.09 3.12
C ARG A 127 -12.30 -3.99 2.83
N GLN A 128 -11.93 -3.26 1.78
CA GLN A 128 -10.52 -3.04 1.43
C GLN A 128 -9.79 -2.20 2.49
N LEU A 129 -10.47 -1.27 3.15
CA LEU A 129 -9.89 -0.52 4.27
C LEU A 129 -9.50 -1.45 5.42
N ALA A 130 -10.41 -2.35 5.83
CA ALA A 130 -10.13 -3.34 6.87
C ALA A 130 -9.00 -4.31 6.47
N GLN A 131 -8.95 -4.72 5.19
CA GLN A 131 -7.84 -5.54 4.67
C GLN A 131 -6.51 -4.79 4.76
N ALA A 132 -6.48 -3.52 4.35
CA ALA A 132 -5.27 -2.70 4.42
C ALA A 132 -4.80 -2.46 5.86
N GLU A 133 -5.73 -2.22 6.79
CA GLU A 133 -5.43 -2.09 8.22
C GLU A 133 -4.79 -3.37 8.79
N ASN A 134 -5.33 -4.54 8.45
CA ASN A 134 -4.77 -5.82 8.89
C ASN A 134 -3.32 -6.02 8.41
N VAL A 135 -3.01 -5.63 7.16
CA VAL A 135 -1.63 -5.67 6.65
C VAL A 135 -0.71 -4.75 7.45
N LEU A 136 -1.15 -3.52 7.79
CA LEU A 136 -0.36 -2.60 8.60
C LEU A 136 -0.15 -3.11 10.03
N LEU A 137 -1.21 -3.59 10.68
CA LEU A 137 -1.14 -4.15 12.03
C LEU A 137 -0.20 -5.35 12.07
N TRP A 138 -0.28 -6.24 11.07
CA TRP A 138 0.65 -7.36 10.93
C TRP A 138 2.10 -6.88 10.85
N ARG A 139 2.41 -5.89 9.99
CA ARG A 139 3.76 -5.31 9.87
C ARG A 139 4.25 -4.67 11.17
N ILE A 140 3.39 -3.94 11.88
CA ILE A 140 3.71 -3.30 13.16
C ILE A 140 4.04 -4.35 14.21
N ARG A 141 3.20 -5.37 14.36
CA ARG A 141 3.40 -6.46 15.33
C ARG A 141 4.70 -7.22 15.05
N HIS A 142 4.96 -7.58 13.80
CA HIS A 142 6.20 -8.26 13.41
C HIS A 142 7.43 -7.41 13.71
N ARG A 143 7.42 -6.12 13.33
CA ARG A 143 8.52 -5.19 13.65
C ARG A 143 8.80 -5.11 15.15
N LEU A 144 7.75 -5.07 15.98
CA LEU A 144 7.90 -4.98 17.44
C LEU A 144 8.43 -6.30 18.02
N MET A 145 7.95 -7.45 17.56
CA MET A 145 8.46 -8.75 17.98
C MET A 145 9.92 -8.95 17.57
N ASP A 146 10.29 -8.56 16.35
CA ASP A 146 11.69 -8.58 15.88
C ASP A 146 12.59 -7.63 16.70
N ALA A 147 12.03 -6.56 17.27
CA ALA A 147 12.72 -5.63 18.17
C ALA A 147 12.77 -6.11 19.64
N GLY A 148 12.23 -7.30 19.96
CA GLY A 148 12.29 -7.91 21.29
C GLY A 148 11.08 -7.66 22.19
N VAL A 149 9.93 -7.26 21.63
CA VAL A 149 8.67 -7.14 22.38
C VAL A 149 7.92 -8.47 22.36
N THR A 150 7.43 -8.92 23.51
CA THR A 150 6.55 -10.11 23.60
C THR A 150 5.09 -9.71 23.42
N LEU A 151 4.45 -10.17 22.36
CA LEU A 151 3.02 -9.97 22.10
C LEU A 151 2.25 -11.28 22.31
N SER A 152 1.41 -11.36 23.34
CA SER A 152 0.57 -12.53 23.59
C SER A 152 -0.71 -12.48 22.74
N LEU A 153 -0.94 -13.50 21.91
CA LEU A 153 -2.00 -13.51 20.89
C LEU A 153 -1.96 -12.25 20.01
N PRO A 154 -0.88 -12.03 19.23
CA PRO A 154 -0.61 -10.78 18.51
C PRO A 154 -1.80 -10.28 17.69
N ASP A 155 -2.56 -11.19 17.06
CA ASP A 155 -3.69 -10.84 16.20
C ASP A 155 -4.81 -10.09 16.92
N THR A 156 -4.88 -10.21 18.25
CA THR A 156 -5.84 -9.52 19.11
C THR A 156 -5.40 -8.12 19.54
N ILE A 157 -4.13 -7.76 19.32
CA ILE A 157 -3.51 -6.54 19.87
C ILE A 157 -3.50 -5.44 18.81
N TYR A 158 -4.10 -4.30 19.10
CA TYR A 158 -4.11 -3.13 18.21
C TYR A 158 -3.04 -2.14 18.63
N ILE A 159 -2.14 -1.75 17.71
CA ILE A 159 -1.05 -0.79 17.97
C ILE A 159 -0.99 0.19 16.81
N GLU A 160 -1.13 1.48 17.08
CA GLU A 160 -0.94 2.53 16.07
C GLU A 160 0.54 2.71 15.72
N SER A 161 0.83 3.14 14.49
CA SER A 161 2.17 3.05 13.88
C SER A 161 3.26 3.87 14.58
N ASP A 162 2.88 4.91 15.31
CA ASP A 162 3.76 5.86 16.00
C ASP A 162 3.99 5.54 17.48
N VAL A 163 3.40 4.45 18.00
CA VAL A 163 3.64 3.99 19.36
C VAL A 163 5.09 3.50 19.52
N GLU A 164 5.75 3.96 20.57
CA GLU A 164 7.10 3.56 20.95
C GLU A 164 7.06 2.53 22.07
N ILE A 165 7.69 1.38 21.87
CA ILE A 165 7.74 0.28 22.86
C ILE A 165 9.19 -0.17 23.00
N GLY A 166 9.70 -0.12 24.23
CA GLY A 166 11.02 -0.60 24.61
C GLY A 166 11.16 -2.12 24.49
N ARG A 167 12.41 -2.59 24.52
CA ARG A 167 12.73 -4.02 24.48
C ARG A 167 12.20 -4.74 25.73
N ASP A 168 11.99 -6.04 25.63
CA ASP A 168 11.61 -6.93 26.73
C ASP A 168 10.26 -6.57 27.39
N VAL A 169 9.47 -5.73 26.71
CA VAL A 169 8.09 -5.43 27.10
C VAL A 169 7.19 -6.61 26.80
N PHE A 170 6.26 -6.91 27.72
CA PHE A 170 5.16 -7.85 27.49
C PHE A 170 3.85 -7.11 27.24
N ILE A 171 3.13 -7.46 26.18
CA ILE A 171 1.77 -6.98 25.90
C ILE A 171 0.80 -8.16 25.88
N GLY A 172 -0.20 -8.11 26.74
CA GLY A 172 -1.27 -9.10 26.86
C GLY A 172 -2.32 -8.99 25.74
N PRO A 173 -3.16 -10.02 25.59
CA PRO A 173 -4.14 -10.10 24.51
C PRO A 173 -5.22 -9.02 24.61
N HIS A 174 -5.86 -8.71 23.49
CA HIS A 174 -6.96 -7.73 23.39
C HIS A 174 -6.62 -6.31 23.88
N THR A 175 -5.34 -5.94 23.86
CA THR A 175 -4.86 -4.61 24.25
C THR A 175 -4.91 -3.65 23.07
N ILE A 176 -5.34 -2.41 23.32
CA ILE A 176 -5.35 -1.31 22.34
C ILE A 176 -4.35 -0.25 22.80
N ILE A 177 -3.37 0.05 21.95
CA ILE A 177 -2.33 1.06 22.20
C ILE A 177 -2.37 2.08 21.06
N LYS A 178 -2.69 3.33 21.42
CA LYS A 178 -2.91 4.43 20.49
C LYS A 178 -1.73 5.40 20.46
N SER A 179 -1.73 6.23 19.42
CA SER A 179 -0.79 7.31 19.14
C SER A 179 -0.43 8.14 20.37
N GLY A 180 0.82 8.61 20.38
CA GLY A 180 1.40 9.36 21.50
C GLY A 180 1.77 8.52 22.73
N THR A 181 1.57 7.20 22.71
CA THR A 181 1.95 6.32 23.81
C THR A 181 3.43 5.92 23.74
N ARG A 182 4.12 5.92 24.88
CA ARG A 182 5.49 5.39 25.05
C ARG A 182 5.53 4.38 26.20
N ILE A 183 6.13 3.21 25.97
CA ILE A 183 6.26 2.14 26.96
C ILE A 183 7.74 1.83 27.17
N GLY A 184 8.23 2.02 28.39
CA GLY A 184 9.62 1.78 28.76
C GLY A 184 10.02 0.30 28.75
N GLU A 185 11.32 0.04 28.67
CA GLU A 185 11.92 -1.31 28.65
C GLU A 185 11.46 -2.17 29.82
N GLY A 186 11.22 -3.47 29.58
CA GLY A 186 10.84 -4.44 30.60
C GLY A 186 9.46 -4.23 31.24
N ALA A 187 8.68 -3.25 30.77
CA ALA A 187 7.32 -3.04 31.27
C ALA A 187 6.38 -4.19 30.90
N THR A 188 5.32 -4.37 31.67
CA THR A 188 4.29 -5.39 31.44
C THR A 188 2.93 -4.72 31.30
N VAL A 189 2.26 -4.91 30.17
CA VAL A 189 0.87 -4.48 29.96
C VAL A 189 -0.01 -5.73 29.91
N LEU A 190 -0.82 -5.94 30.94
CA LEU A 190 -1.75 -7.06 30.98
C LEU A 190 -2.97 -6.80 30.08
N GLY A 191 -3.60 -7.90 29.66
CA GLY A 191 -4.58 -7.90 28.57
C GLY A 191 -5.84 -7.08 28.83
N HIS A 192 -6.60 -6.84 27.76
CA HIS A 192 -7.84 -6.05 27.75
C HIS A 192 -7.67 -4.58 28.18
N SER A 193 -6.46 -4.04 28.06
CA SER A 193 -6.17 -2.65 28.43
C SER A 193 -6.30 -1.69 27.23
N TYR A 194 -6.64 -0.44 27.49
CA TYR A 194 -6.68 0.65 26.51
C TYR A 194 -5.73 1.77 26.93
N ILE A 195 -4.75 2.10 26.09
CA ILE A 195 -3.71 3.08 26.37
C ILE A 195 -3.64 4.07 25.23
N SER A 196 -3.69 5.37 25.53
CA SER A 196 -3.62 6.45 24.53
C SER A 196 -2.89 7.65 25.09
N GLY A 197 -1.87 8.17 24.39
CA GLY A 197 -1.13 9.36 24.81
C GLY A 197 -0.34 9.24 26.13
N ALA A 198 -0.20 8.03 26.69
CA ALA A 198 0.37 7.83 28.01
C ALA A 198 1.87 7.46 27.95
N VAL A 199 2.59 7.75 29.04
CA VAL A 199 3.98 7.28 29.24
C VAL A 199 3.96 6.25 30.35
N ILE A 200 4.46 5.05 30.07
CA ILE A 200 4.63 3.96 31.04
C ILE A 200 6.12 3.79 31.28
N ASP A 201 6.55 3.94 32.53
CA ASP A 201 7.95 3.84 32.91
C ASP A 201 8.49 2.41 32.77
N ALA A 202 9.83 2.30 32.65
CA ALA A 202 10.51 1.01 32.54
C ALA A 202 10.20 0.10 33.73
N GLY A 203 10.00 -1.19 33.47
CA GLY A 203 9.68 -2.20 34.47
C GLY A 203 8.31 -2.06 35.15
N HIS A 204 7.49 -1.08 34.76
CA HIS A 204 6.16 -0.88 35.35
C HIS A 204 5.15 -1.91 34.84
N THR A 205 4.19 -2.27 35.69
CA THR A 205 3.09 -3.17 35.32
C THR A 205 1.78 -2.41 35.23
N VAL A 206 1.12 -2.49 34.07
CA VAL A 206 -0.27 -2.08 33.88
C VAL A 206 -1.17 -3.30 34.06
N GLU A 207 -2.03 -3.23 35.07
CA GLU A 207 -3.00 -4.28 35.40
C GLU A 207 -4.05 -4.48 34.29
N PRO A 208 -4.72 -5.64 34.20
CA PRO A 208 -5.68 -5.92 33.13
C PRO A 208 -6.91 -5.01 33.23
N PHE A 209 -7.59 -4.82 32.10
CA PHE A 209 -8.78 -3.95 32.00
C PHE A 209 -8.53 -2.48 32.39
N THR A 210 -7.28 -2.01 32.29
CA THR A 210 -6.94 -0.63 32.62
C THR A 210 -7.17 0.30 31.44
N VAL A 211 -7.69 1.50 31.73
CA VAL A 211 -7.78 2.60 30.76
C VAL A 211 -6.81 3.71 31.17
N LEU A 212 -5.78 3.94 30.37
CA LEU A 212 -4.83 5.05 30.53
C LEU A 212 -4.99 6.05 29.38
N LYS A 213 -5.19 7.32 29.73
CA LYS A 213 -5.28 8.42 28.78
C LYS A 213 -4.40 9.56 29.28
N GLY A 214 -3.47 10.01 28.43
CA GLY A 214 -2.58 11.16 28.66
C GLY A 214 -2.88 12.31 27.71
#